data_AF-A0A923L204-F1
#
_entry.id   AF-A0A923L204-F1
#
_cell.length_a   1.000
_cell.length_b   1.000
_cell.length_c   1.000
_cell.angle_alpha   90.00
_cell.angle_beta   90.00
_cell.angle_gamma   90.00
#
_symmetry.space_group_name_H-M   'P 1'
#
loop_
_entity.id
_entity.type
_entity.pdbx_description
1 polymer ?
#
loop_
_entity_poly.entity_id
_entity_poly.type
_entity_poly.pdbx_seq_one_letter_code
_entity_poly.pdbx_strand_id
1 'polypeptide(L)'
;MTRTFELETAKDGWYVIDEQVRRTVEESGVKDGICLLYLPHTTAGFAITSSWDPKGIEDSIRDVKAKFPVRTSYAHPYSPFASAARARAALTGGSRTLIVRDGALLLGHSQTLLLYEFDGPQLRSFTVTVLPRALWFGTAAFESRFGEMRDVTGEVAEIVRQSGVREGFCHVTVVAATAGLMLCAAGEEVQADVWEDVERLIPTRADFHHRETASDAAGHSKTFVAGTQLDLPVADGAPVLGRDQRIVYAEFDGPRPRDIRVAVYADGEEGRTEDVKTGV
;
A
#
# COMPACT_ATOMS: atom_id res chain seq x y z
N MET A 1 3.69 -14.19 -16.46
CA MET A 1 2.36 -14.16 -17.09
C MET A 1 1.76 -12.77 -16.89
N THR A 2 1.10 -12.20 -17.90
CA THR A 2 0.43 -10.89 -17.79
C THR A 2 -0.99 -11.00 -18.32
N ARG A 3 -1.96 -10.40 -17.62
CA ARG A 3 -3.35 -10.28 -18.05
C ARG A 3 -3.86 -8.87 -17.86
N THR A 4 -4.74 -8.45 -18.76
CA THR A 4 -5.47 -7.19 -18.65
C THR A 4 -6.95 -7.50 -18.41
N PHE A 5 -7.54 -6.78 -17.48
CA PHE A 5 -8.96 -6.84 -17.15
C PHE A 5 -9.59 -5.48 -17.46
N GLU A 6 -10.81 -5.52 -17.97
CA GLU A 6 -11.65 -4.34 -18.17
C GLU A 6 -12.81 -4.35 -17.17
N LEU A 7 -13.23 -3.17 -16.76
CA LEU A 7 -14.25 -2.99 -15.74
C LEU A 7 -15.07 -1.73 -16.05
N GLU A 8 -16.36 -1.91 -16.28
CA GLU A 8 -17.29 -0.79 -16.35
C GLU A 8 -17.57 -0.27 -14.94
N THR A 9 -17.24 0.99 -14.71
CA THR A 9 -17.41 1.62 -13.41
C THR A 9 -18.64 2.51 -13.37
N ALA A 10 -19.22 2.64 -12.18
CA ALA A 10 -20.25 3.59 -11.83
C ALA A 10 -19.62 4.80 -11.14
N LYS A 11 -20.40 5.88 -11.02
CA LYS A 11 -19.97 7.06 -10.28
C LYS A 11 -19.69 6.70 -8.82
N ASP A 12 -18.53 7.11 -8.31
CA ASP A 12 -18.07 6.84 -6.93
C ASP A 12 -18.04 5.33 -6.56
N GLY A 13 -17.84 4.45 -7.55
CA GLY A 13 -17.84 3.00 -7.36
C GLY A 13 -16.56 2.46 -6.72
N TRP A 14 -16.69 1.30 -6.08
CA TRP A 14 -15.58 0.51 -5.57
C TRP A 14 -15.77 -0.96 -5.94
N TYR A 15 -14.67 -1.63 -6.28
CA TYR A 15 -14.71 -2.94 -6.91
C TYR A 15 -13.67 -3.86 -6.30
N VAL A 16 -14.13 -4.99 -5.78
CA VAL A 16 -13.25 -6.07 -5.34
C VAL A 16 -12.64 -6.74 -6.55
N ILE A 17 -11.32 -6.76 -6.63
CA ILE A 17 -10.55 -7.35 -7.73
C ILE A 17 -9.80 -8.63 -7.34
N ASP A 18 -10.06 -9.14 -6.13
CA ASP A 18 -9.45 -10.32 -5.55
C ASP A 18 -9.44 -11.53 -6.50
N GLU A 19 -10.59 -11.84 -7.11
CA GLU A 19 -10.74 -13.03 -7.95
C GLU A 19 -9.87 -12.93 -9.20
N GLN A 20 -9.88 -11.78 -9.88
CA GLN A 20 -9.08 -11.52 -11.08
C GLN A 20 -7.59 -11.71 -10.79
N VAL A 21 -7.12 -11.21 -9.64
CA VAL A 21 -5.70 -11.30 -9.26
C VAL A 21 -5.34 -12.72 -8.81
N ARG A 22 -6.14 -13.35 -7.91
CA ARG A 22 -5.90 -14.72 -7.43
C ARG A 22 -5.89 -15.73 -8.57
N ARG A 23 -6.88 -15.66 -9.46
CA ARG A 23 -6.95 -16.52 -10.64
C ARG A 23 -5.71 -16.36 -11.53
N THR A 24 -5.25 -15.13 -11.76
CA THR A 24 -4.04 -14.89 -12.55
C THR A 24 -2.80 -15.50 -11.90
N VAL A 25 -2.69 -15.46 -10.56
CA VAL A 25 -1.61 -16.13 -9.83
C VAL A 25 -1.71 -17.65 -9.96
N GLU A 26 -2.89 -18.23 -9.74
CA GLU A 26 -3.12 -19.68 -9.84
C GLU A 26 -2.78 -20.22 -11.23
N GLU A 27 -3.30 -19.59 -12.29
CA GLU A 27 -3.05 -20.02 -13.68
C GLU A 27 -1.62 -19.74 -14.14
N SER A 28 -0.88 -18.84 -13.48
CA SER A 28 0.52 -18.60 -13.80
C SER A 28 1.43 -19.78 -13.47
N GLY A 29 1.00 -20.65 -12.53
CA GLY A 29 1.80 -21.75 -12.00
C GLY A 29 3.02 -21.32 -11.17
N VAL A 30 3.23 -20.01 -10.95
CA VAL A 30 4.34 -19.48 -10.15
C VAL A 30 4.13 -19.85 -8.69
N LYS A 31 5.12 -20.51 -8.08
CA LYS A 31 5.11 -20.85 -6.65
C LYS A 31 5.59 -19.69 -5.78
N ASP A 32 6.77 -19.18 -6.08
CA ASP A 32 7.36 -18.04 -5.38
C ASP A 32 7.70 -16.95 -6.40
N GLY A 33 7.33 -15.72 -6.07
CA GLY A 33 7.53 -14.60 -6.98
C GLY A 33 6.90 -13.30 -6.53
N ILE A 34 6.56 -12.50 -7.54
CA ILE A 34 5.99 -11.16 -7.38
C ILE A 34 4.79 -11.02 -8.31
N CYS A 35 3.74 -10.39 -7.80
CA CYS A 35 2.54 -10.02 -8.55
C CYS A 35 2.43 -8.51 -8.56
N LEU A 36 2.39 -7.92 -9.76
CA LEU A 36 2.33 -6.49 -9.98
C LEU A 36 0.96 -6.11 -10.52
N LEU A 37 0.30 -5.16 -9.87
CA LEU A 37 -0.92 -4.52 -10.34
C LEU A 37 -0.58 -3.17 -10.94
N TYR A 38 -1.14 -2.86 -12.10
CA TYR A 38 -0.99 -1.54 -12.72
C TYR A 38 -2.30 -1.05 -13.32
N LEU A 39 -2.69 0.17 -12.95
CA LEU A 39 -3.88 0.87 -13.38
C LEU A 39 -3.45 2.13 -14.16
N PRO A 40 -3.51 2.13 -15.51
CA PRO A 40 -3.15 3.28 -16.35
C PRO A 40 -4.20 4.39 -16.35
N HIS A 41 -4.90 4.61 -15.23
CA HIS A 41 -5.98 5.59 -15.10
C HIS A 41 -5.66 6.56 -13.98
N THR A 42 -5.67 7.86 -14.29
CA THR A 42 -5.25 8.93 -13.38
C THR A 42 -6.40 9.53 -12.57
N THR A 43 -7.56 8.88 -12.58
CA THR A 43 -8.79 9.25 -11.82
C THR A 43 -9.39 8.06 -11.08
N ALA A 44 -8.64 6.98 -10.99
CA ALA A 44 -8.97 5.78 -10.23
C ALA A 44 -7.70 5.29 -9.54
N GLY A 45 -7.82 4.46 -8.52
CA GLY A 45 -6.66 3.95 -7.79
C GLY A 45 -6.93 2.63 -7.10
N PHE A 46 -5.87 2.01 -6.59
CA PHE A 46 -5.99 0.79 -5.81
C PHE A 46 -6.03 1.05 -4.31
N ALA A 47 -6.55 0.09 -3.55
CA ALA A 47 -6.33 0.01 -2.12
C ALA A 47 -6.28 -1.43 -1.64
N ILE A 48 -5.69 -1.61 -0.46
CA ILE A 48 -5.66 -2.87 0.28
C ILE A 48 -6.28 -2.57 1.65
N THR A 49 -7.47 -3.07 1.90
CA THR A 49 -8.22 -2.84 3.15
C THR A 49 -9.20 -3.98 3.39
N SER A 50 -10.08 -3.86 4.39
CA SER A 50 -11.10 -4.85 4.69
C SER A 50 -12.39 -4.62 3.92
N SER A 51 -12.92 -5.69 3.31
CA SER A 51 -14.27 -5.71 2.74
C SER A 51 -15.28 -6.44 3.63
N TRP A 52 -14.92 -6.78 4.87
CA TRP A 52 -15.83 -7.48 5.81
C TRP A 52 -17.06 -6.64 6.16
N ASP A 53 -16.86 -5.34 6.41
CA ASP A 53 -17.94 -4.36 6.48
C ASP A 53 -17.79 -3.39 5.29
N PRO A 54 -18.66 -3.47 4.27
CA PRO A 54 -18.67 -2.54 3.15
C PRO A 54 -18.75 -1.06 3.58
N LYS A 55 -19.28 -0.78 4.78
CA LYS A 55 -19.35 0.57 5.31
C LYS A 55 -17.98 1.16 5.65
N GLY A 56 -17.01 0.34 6.04
CA GLY A 56 -15.63 0.80 6.23
C GLY A 56 -15.01 1.33 4.93
N ILE A 57 -15.35 0.68 3.81
CA ILE A 57 -14.97 1.16 2.47
C ILE A 57 -15.67 2.49 2.14
N GLU A 58 -16.98 2.58 2.38
CA GLU A 58 -17.76 3.81 2.14
C GLU A 58 -17.25 4.99 2.97
N ASP A 59 -16.89 4.74 4.23
CA ASP A 59 -16.32 5.75 5.13
C ASP A 59 -14.95 6.21 4.64
N SER A 60 -14.08 5.29 4.21
CA SER A 60 -12.77 5.61 3.63
C SER A 60 -12.91 6.50 2.39
N ILE A 61 -13.84 6.17 1.49
CA ILE A 61 -14.16 7.01 0.31
C ILE A 61 -14.68 8.38 0.75
N ARG A 62 -15.56 8.44 1.76
CA ARG A 62 -16.11 9.70 2.27
C ARG A 62 -15.02 10.60 2.81
N ASP A 63 -14.10 10.06 3.60
CA ASP A 63 -12.97 10.81 4.16
C ASP A 63 -12.05 11.33 3.05
N VAL A 64 -11.68 10.49 2.07
CA VAL A 64 -10.91 10.91 0.91
C VAL A 64 -11.62 12.03 0.13
N LYS A 65 -12.94 11.93 -0.07
CA LYS A 65 -13.73 12.97 -0.75
C LYS A 65 -13.83 14.27 0.05
N ALA A 66 -13.91 14.18 1.38
CA ALA A 66 -13.94 15.34 2.26
C ALA A 66 -12.60 16.09 2.26
N LYS A 67 -11.47 15.37 2.24
CA LYS A 67 -10.13 15.98 2.21
C LYS A 67 -9.71 16.48 0.84
N PHE A 68 -10.21 15.85 -0.23
CA PHE A 68 -10.01 16.27 -1.60
C PHE A 68 -11.36 16.60 -2.26
N PRO A 69 -12.00 17.72 -1.87
CA PRO A 69 -13.33 18.07 -2.34
C PRO A 69 -13.30 18.59 -3.77
N VAL A 70 -14.44 18.47 -4.45
CA VAL A 70 -14.67 19.14 -5.72
C VAL A 70 -14.66 20.65 -5.50
N ARG A 71 -13.79 21.37 -6.19
CA ARG A 71 -13.66 22.82 -6.09
C ARG A 71 -13.28 23.42 -7.44
N THR A 72 -13.67 24.67 -7.68
CA THR A 72 -13.34 25.39 -8.92
C THR A 72 -11.94 26.01 -8.89
N SER A 73 -11.29 26.04 -7.73
CA SER A 73 -9.96 26.63 -7.54
C SER A 73 -8.79 25.67 -7.87
N TYR A 74 -9.05 24.51 -8.48
CA TYR A 74 -7.97 23.71 -9.05
C TYR A 74 -7.30 24.49 -10.18
N ALA A 75 -5.95 24.51 -10.19
CA ALA A 75 -5.19 25.17 -11.26
C ALA A 75 -5.30 24.44 -12.61
N HIS A 76 -5.67 23.15 -12.58
CA HIS A 76 -5.74 22.31 -13.76
C HIS A 76 -6.93 22.71 -14.66
N PRO A 77 -6.78 22.76 -16.00
CA PRO A 77 -7.86 23.15 -16.93
C PRO A 77 -9.00 22.11 -17.11
N TYR A 78 -9.03 21.02 -16.33
CA TYR A 78 -10.09 20.00 -16.45
C TYR A 78 -11.31 20.39 -15.60
N SER A 79 -12.39 19.62 -15.70
CA SER A 79 -13.56 19.81 -14.84
C SER A 79 -13.15 19.73 -13.35
N PRO A 80 -13.87 20.43 -12.45
CA PRO A 80 -13.67 20.30 -11.01
C PRO A 80 -13.74 18.86 -10.50
N PHE A 81 -14.57 18.01 -11.13
CA PHE A 81 -14.74 16.60 -10.80
C PHE A 81 -13.49 15.79 -11.14
N ALA A 82 -13.03 15.85 -12.39
CA ALA A 82 -11.83 15.15 -12.85
C ALA A 82 -10.58 15.63 -12.10
N SER A 83 -10.50 16.93 -11.77
CA SER A 83 -9.39 17.49 -11.00
C SER A 83 -9.37 16.97 -9.56
N ALA A 84 -10.53 16.85 -8.90
CA ALA A 84 -10.61 16.22 -7.59
C ALA A 84 -10.29 14.72 -7.65
N ALA A 85 -10.81 14.01 -8.65
CA ALA A 85 -10.53 12.59 -8.86
C ALA A 85 -9.04 12.31 -9.05
N ARG A 86 -8.31 13.18 -9.75
CA ARG A 86 -6.84 13.12 -9.88
C ARG A 86 -6.12 13.23 -8.56
N ALA A 87 -6.53 14.17 -7.72
CA ALA A 87 -5.94 14.34 -6.39
C ALA A 87 -6.18 13.09 -5.52
N ARG A 88 -7.38 12.51 -5.58
CA ARG A 88 -7.73 11.27 -4.86
C ARG A 88 -6.96 10.06 -5.38
N ALA A 89 -6.88 9.91 -6.71
CA ALA A 89 -6.13 8.84 -7.36
C ALA A 89 -4.62 8.91 -7.02
N ALA A 90 -4.06 10.13 -6.96
CA ALA A 90 -2.66 10.34 -6.56
C ALA A 90 -2.39 9.89 -5.12
N LEU A 91 -3.34 10.06 -4.20
CA LEU A 91 -3.23 9.55 -2.83
C LEU A 91 -3.27 8.01 -2.80
N THR A 92 -4.20 7.40 -3.52
CA THR A 92 -4.39 5.94 -3.50
C THR A 92 -3.33 5.18 -4.33
N GLY A 93 -2.74 5.81 -5.34
CA GLY A 93 -1.77 5.20 -6.23
C GLY A 93 -2.37 4.25 -7.28
N GLY A 94 -1.71 4.17 -8.44
CA GLY A 94 -2.11 3.35 -9.58
C GLY A 94 -1.40 1.99 -9.68
N SER A 95 -0.60 1.60 -8.69
CA SER A 95 0.12 0.33 -8.70
C SER A 95 0.12 -0.34 -7.33
N ARG A 96 0.28 -1.67 -7.32
CA ARG A 96 0.53 -2.47 -6.11
C ARG A 96 1.51 -3.58 -6.41
N THR A 97 2.39 -3.84 -5.45
CA THR A 97 3.34 -4.95 -5.49
C THR A 97 2.88 -5.99 -4.48
N LEU A 98 2.70 -7.26 -4.85
CA LEU A 98 2.21 -8.30 -3.97
C LEU A 98 3.18 -9.48 -3.98
N ILE A 99 3.40 -10.08 -2.81
CA ILE A 99 4.24 -11.28 -2.69
C ILE A 99 3.41 -12.50 -3.12
N VAL A 100 3.99 -13.32 -3.99
CA VAL A 100 3.48 -14.66 -4.31
C VAL A 100 4.35 -15.67 -3.58
N ARG A 101 3.73 -16.53 -2.76
CA ARG A 101 4.41 -17.58 -2.00
C ARG A 101 3.56 -18.85 -1.97
N ASP A 102 4.21 -20.00 -2.13
CA ASP A 102 3.54 -21.31 -2.16
C ASP A 102 2.38 -21.40 -3.20
N GLY A 103 2.43 -20.57 -4.24
CA GLY A 103 1.40 -20.46 -5.28
C GLY A 103 0.20 -19.59 -4.93
N ALA A 104 0.25 -18.84 -3.83
CA ALA A 104 -0.81 -17.95 -3.38
C ALA A 104 -0.32 -16.52 -3.13
N LEU A 105 -1.24 -15.56 -3.16
CA LEU A 105 -0.95 -14.19 -2.74
C LEU A 105 -0.81 -14.12 -1.23
N LEU A 106 0.23 -13.42 -0.76
CA LEU A 106 0.39 -13.07 0.64
C LEU A 106 -0.51 -11.86 0.98
N LEU A 107 -1.74 -12.15 1.36
CA LEU A 107 -2.71 -11.19 1.88
C LEU A 107 -3.26 -11.65 3.22
N GLY A 108 -3.66 -10.71 4.06
CA GLY A 108 -4.31 -10.99 5.33
C GLY A 108 -5.69 -11.57 5.13
N HIS A 109 -6.19 -12.34 6.09
CA HIS A 109 -7.53 -12.92 6.02
C HIS A 109 -8.62 -11.85 5.84
N SER A 110 -8.42 -10.66 6.40
CA SER A 110 -9.30 -9.51 6.23
C SER A 110 -8.86 -8.54 5.15
N GLN A 111 -7.77 -8.77 4.41
CA GLN A 111 -7.32 -7.86 3.36
C GLN A 111 -7.91 -8.25 2.01
N THR A 112 -8.38 -7.23 1.31
CA THR A 112 -9.02 -7.28 0.01
C THR A 112 -8.39 -6.22 -0.88
N LEU A 113 -8.20 -6.58 -2.15
CA LEU A 113 -7.73 -5.70 -3.21
C LEU A 113 -8.94 -4.99 -3.81
N LEU A 114 -8.92 -3.66 -3.77
CA LEU A 114 -9.98 -2.80 -4.28
C LEU A 114 -9.48 -1.90 -5.40
N LEU A 115 -10.33 -1.68 -6.40
CA LEU A 115 -10.23 -0.57 -7.34
C LEU A 115 -11.28 0.48 -6.96
N TYR A 116 -10.82 1.71 -6.73
CA TYR A 116 -11.66 2.88 -6.50
C TYR A 116 -11.83 3.72 -7.76
N GLU A 117 -13.08 4.04 -8.07
CA GLU A 117 -13.46 4.96 -9.14
C GLU A 117 -13.79 6.33 -8.56
N PHE A 118 -13.08 7.37 -8.98
CA PHE A 118 -13.32 8.75 -8.51
C PHE A 118 -13.94 9.68 -9.56
N ASP A 119 -14.04 9.27 -10.83
CA ASP A 119 -14.55 10.05 -11.96
C ASP A 119 -15.48 9.23 -12.88
N GLY A 120 -16.15 8.22 -12.33
CA GLY A 120 -17.06 7.34 -13.07
C GLY A 120 -18.39 8.02 -13.46
N PRO A 121 -19.18 7.41 -14.35
CA PRO A 121 -18.95 6.09 -14.95
C PRO A 121 -17.92 6.11 -16.09
N GLN A 122 -16.98 5.16 -16.09
CA GLN A 122 -15.97 5.01 -17.15
C GLN A 122 -15.62 3.54 -17.37
N LEU A 123 -15.09 3.20 -18.55
CA LEU A 123 -14.41 1.92 -18.74
C LEU A 123 -13.00 2.04 -18.17
N ARG A 124 -12.72 1.27 -17.12
CA ARG A 124 -11.38 1.13 -16.54
C ARG A 124 -10.74 -0.15 -17.03
N SER A 125 -9.42 -0.16 -17.03
CA SER A 125 -8.62 -1.33 -17.33
C SER A 125 -7.45 -1.40 -16.38
N PHE A 126 -7.08 -2.59 -15.94
CA PHE A 126 -5.89 -2.79 -15.14
C PHE A 126 -5.18 -4.08 -15.55
N THR A 127 -3.89 -4.12 -15.28
CA THR A 127 -3.02 -5.24 -15.60
C THR A 127 -2.60 -5.97 -14.33
N VAL A 128 -2.57 -7.30 -14.41
CA VAL A 128 -1.99 -8.20 -13.41
C VAL A 128 -0.82 -8.93 -14.05
N THR A 129 0.39 -8.72 -13.54
CA THR A 129 1.62 -9.35 -14.02
C THR A 129 2.23 -10.20 -12.91
N VAL A 130 2.34 -11.51 -13.14
CA VAL A 130 2.96 -12.46 -12.22
C VAL A 130 4.29 -12.92 -12.79
N LEU A 131 5.36 -12.71 -12.03
CA LEU A 131 6.72 -13.06 -12.43
C LEU A 131 7.30 -14.08 -11.44
N PRO A 132 7.86 -15.20 -11.91
CA PRO A 132 8.65 -16.07 -11.05
C PRO A 132 9.91 -15.33 -10.63
N ARG A 133 10.13 -15.24 -9.32
CA ARG A 133 11.30 -14.60 -8.72
C ARG A 133 11.60 -15.34 -7.43
N ALA A 134 12.80 -15.89 -7.31
CA ALA A 134 13.26 -16.40 -6.02
C ALA A 134 13.24 -15.24 -5.01
N LEU A 135 12.74 -15.52 -3.81
CA LEU A 135 12.70 -14.55 -2.73
C LEU A 135 13.17 -15.17 -1.43
N TRP A 136 13.84 -14.38 -0.62
CA TRP A 136 13.97 -14.65 0.80
C TRP A 136 12.80 -13.98 1.54
N PHE A 137 12.23 -14.65 2.53
CA PHE A 137 11.08 -14.14 3.26
C PHE A 137 11.34 -14.11 4.75
N GLY A 138 11.11 -12.97 5.37
CA GLY A 138 11.19 -12.78 6.81
C GLY A 138 9.94 -12.12 7.39
N THR A 139 9.81 -12.25 8.69
CA THR A 139 8.73 -11.63 9.47
C THR A 139 9.32 -11.11 10.77
N ALA A 140 8.93 -9.90 11.15
CA ALA A 140 9.24 -9.35 12.46
C ALA A 140 7.93 -9.05 13.17
N ALA A 141 7.69 -9.76 14.28
CA ALA A 141 6.48 -9.66 15.08
C ALA A 141 6.73 -8.84 16.35
N PHE A 142 5.72 -8.11 16.78
CA PHE A 142 5.75 -7.25 17.96
C PHE A 142 4.33 -6.99 18.48
N GLU A 143 4.22 -6.56 19.74
CA GLU A 143 2.98 -6.02 20.29
C GLU A 143 2.89 -4.54 19.94
N SER A 144 1.75 -4.12 19.41
CA SER A 144 1.49 -2.72 19.08
C SER A 144 0.66 -2.01 20.14
N ARG A 145 0.61 -0.68 20.08
CA ARG A 145 -0.31 0.16 20.87
C ARG A 145 -1.02 1.15 19.95
N PHE A 146 -2.24 1.54 20.30
CA PHE A 146 -2.95 2.57 19.56
C PHE A 146 -2.12 3.86 19.45
N GLY A 147 -1.95 4.38 18.24
CA GLY A 147 -1.17 5.58 17.96
C GLY A 147 0.35 5.39 17.99
N GLU A 148 0.82 4.15 18.06
CA GLU A 148 2.25 3.85 18.00
C GLU A 148 2.79 4.08 16.59
N MET A 149 3.85 4.87 16.51
CA MET A 149 4.67 5.09 15.31
C MET A 149 6.03 4.44 15.56
N ARG A 150 6.14 3.16 15.25
CA ARG A 150 7.30 2.33 15.58
C ARG A 150 8.33 2.37 14.46
N ASP A 151 9.56 2.77 14.75
CA ASP A 151 10.70 2.55 13.86
C ASP A 151 10.98 1.05 13.74
N VAL A 152 10.82 0.51 12.53
CA VAL A 152 11.09 -0.90 12.20
C VAL A 152 12.28 -1.05 11.24
N THR A 153 13.08 0.01 11.07
CA THR A 153 14.23 0.03 10.16
C THR A 153 15.23 -1.06 10.51
N GLY A 154 15.49 -1.28 11.81
CA GLY A 154 16.40 -2.31 12.29
C GLY A 154 15.94 -3.71 11.95
N GLU A 155 14.65 -4.01 12.16
CA GLU A 155 14.03 -5.29 11.84
C GLU A 155 14.08 -5.59 10.34
N VAL A 156 13.80 -4.60 9.48
CA VAL A 156 13.90 -4.75 8.01
C VAL A 156 15.35 -4.94 7.58
N ALA A 157 16.29 -4.15 8.10
CA ALA A 157 17.70 -4.25 7.75
C ALA A 157 18.28 -5.62 8.16
N GLU A 158 17.89 -6.14 9.32
CA GLU A 158 18.30 -7.46 9.79
C GLU A 158 17.77 -8.58 8.89
N ILE A 159 16.51 -8.50 8.47
CA ILE A 159 15.92 -9.42 7.48
C ILE A 159 16.70 -9.38 6.16
N VAL A 160 17.00 -8.19 5.63
CA VAL A 160 17.79 -8.06 4.40
C VAL A 160 19.18 -8.66 4.58
N ARG A 161 19.84 -8.39 5.71
CA ARG A 161 21.16 -8.95 6.03
C ARG A 161 21.12 -10.49 6.08
N GLN A 162 20.09 -11.07 6.71
CA GLN A 162 19.91 -12.52 6.81
C GLN A 162 19.62 -13.19 5.47
N SER A 163 19.03 -12.45 4.51
CA SER A 163 18.78 -12.96 3.17
C SER A 163 20.05 -13.27 2.36
N GLY A 164 21.17 -12.61 2.70
CA GLY A 164 22.41 -12.69 1.94
C GLY A 164 22.38 -11.95 0.58
N VAL A 165 21.25 -11.35 0.20
CA VAL A 165 21.12 -10.54 -1.02
C VAL A 165 21.92 -9.26 -0.85
N ARG A 166 22.88 -9.01 -1.76
CA ARG A 166 23.67 -7.76 -1.77
C ARG A 166 23.03 -6.66 -2.61
N GLU A 167 22.57 -7.01 -3.81
CA GLU A 167 21.97 -6.08 -4.78
C GLU A 167 20.58 -6.60 -5.18
N GLY A 168 19.59 -5.71 -5.21
CA GLY A 168 18.22 -6.03 -5.58
C GLY A 168 17.20 -5.06 -4.98
N PHE A 169 16.10 -5.59 -4.48
CA PHE A 169 15.10 -4.79 -3.75
C PHE A 169 14.39 -5.63 -2.69
N CYS A 170 13.83 -4.95 -1.68
CA CYS A 170 12.96 -5.57 -0.70
C CYS A 170 11.55 -4.93 -0.74
N HIS A 171 10.55 -5.79 -0.62
CA HIS A 171 9.15 -5.41 -0.46
C HIS A 171 8.75 -5.62 1.00
N VAL A 172 8.45 -4.54 1.70
CA VAL A 172 7.98 -4.52 3.09
C VAL A 172 6.47 -4.33 3.07
N THR A 173 5.72 -5.18 3.77
CA THR A 173 4.26 -5.10 3.83
C THR A 173 3.72 -5.37 5.22
N VAL A 174 2.62 -4.70 5.57
CA VAL A 174 1.81 -5.02 6.76
C VAL A 174 0.57 -5.78 6.35
N VAL A 175 0.33 -6.89 7.05
CA VAL A 175 -0.82 -7.77 6.80
C VAL A 175 -1.96 -7.44 7.77
N ALA A 176 -2.33 -6.15 7.80
CA ALA A 176 -3.40 -5.60 8.59
C ALA A 176 -4.11 -4.49 7.80
N ALA A 177 -5.42 -4.35 7.97
CA ALA A 177 -6.22 -3.33 7.30
C ALA A 177 -6.39 -2.04 8.14
N THR A 178 -5.81 -2.00 9.35
CA THR A 178 -5.86 -0.89 10.32
C THR A 178 -4.47 -0.49 10.80
N ALA A 179 -3.46 -0.71 9.97
CA ALA A 179 -2.09 -0.27 10.20
C ALA A 179 -1.49 0.21 8.88
N GLY A 180 -0.32 0.85 8.95
CA GLY A 180 0.38 1.31 7.75
C GLY A 180 1.90 1.32 7.86
N LEU A 181 2.54 1.66 6.75
CA LEU A 181 3.99 1.79 6.62
C LEU A 181 4.34 3.12 5.97
N MET A 182 5.21 3.90 6.62
CA MET A 182 5.62 5.21 6.13
C MET A 182 7.14 5.33 6.12
N LEU A 183 7.66 6.24 5.29
CA LEU A 183 9.01 6.76 5.42
C LEU A 183 8.95 8.13 6.06
N CYS A 184 9.60 8.30 7.22
CA CYS A 184 9.70 9.59 7.90
C CYS A 184 11.11 9.82 8.47
N ALA A 185 11.36 10.99 9.03
CA ALA A 185 12.63 11.26 9.69
C ALA A 185 12.75 10.49 11.01
N ALA A 186 13.98 10.24 11.44
CA ALA A 186 14.27 9.62 12.72
C ALA A 186 13.91 10.53 13.91
N GLY A 187 13.44 9.91 15.00
CA GLY A 187 13.19 10.58 16.28
C GLY A 187 11.73 10.46 16.73
N GLU A 188 11.55 10.20 18.02
CA GLU A 188 10.22 10.02 18.62
C GLU A 188 9.33 11.27 18.48
N GLU A 189 9.92 12.46 18.55
CA GLU A 189 9.19 13.73 18.37
C GLU A 189 8.60 13.86 16.96
N VAL A 190 9.39 13.59 15.92
CA VAL A 190 8.90 13.65 14.53
C VAL A 190 7.83 12.58 14.29
N GLN A 191 8.01 11.38 14.87
CA GLN A 191 7.04 10.31 14.77
C GLN A 191 5.72 10.68 15.48
N ALA A 192 5.78 11.35 16.63
CA ALA A 192 4.61 11.87 17.32
C ALA A 192 3.91 12.96 16.48
N ASP A 193 4.66 13.88 15.87
CA ASP A 193 4.10 14.91 14.98
C ASP A 193 3.38 14.28 13.77
N VAL A 194 3.99 13.26 13.15
CA VAL A 194 3.37 12.52 12.03
C VAL A 194 2.09 11.83 12.49
N TRP A 195 2.07 11.22 13.67
CA TRP A 195 0.86 10.64 14.25
C TRP A 195 -0.23 11.70 14.43
N GLU A 196 0.10 12.84 15.04
CA GLU A 196 -0.85 13.94 15.24
C GLU A 196 -1.38 14.49 13.91
N ASP A 197 -0.54 14.57 12.89
CA ASP A 197 -0.93 14.99 11.55
C ASP A 197 -1.90 14.00 10.89
N VAL A 198 -1.65 12.70 11.02
CA VAL A 198 -2.54 11.63 10.54
C VAL A 198 -3.86 11.66 11.29
N GLU A 199 -3.84 11.82 12.62
CA GLU A 199 -5.03 11.92 13.46
C GLU A 199 -5.86 13.17 13.10
N ARG A 200 -5.21 14.30 12.81
CA ARG A 200 -5.92 15.51 12.37
C ARG A 200 -6.48 15.36 10.96
N LEU A 201 -5.76 14.64 10.10
CA LEU A 201 -6.22 14.36 8.75
C LEU A 201 -7.42 13.42 8.76
N ILE A 202 -7.40 12.35 9.55
CA ILE A 202 -8.52 11.40 9.69
C ILE A 202 -8.76 11.17 11.19
N PRO A 203 -9.60 12.00 11.83
CA PRO A 203 -9.85 11.89 13.27
C PRO A 203 -10.53 10.60 13.64
N THR A 204 -10.12 10.03 14.76
CA THR A 204 -10.83 8.94 15.43
C THR A 204 -12.12 9.51 16.02
N ARG A 205 -13.26 9.14 15.43
CA ARG A 205 -14.56 9.77 15.70
C ARG A 205 -15.68 8.73 15.73
N ALA A 206 -16.79 9.06 16.38
CA ALA A 206 -17.87 8.10 16.62
C ALA A 206 -18.93 8.03 15.49
N ASP A 207 -18.84 8.90 14.49
CA ASP A 207 -19.84 9.03 13.40
C ASP A 207 -19.49 8.22 12.14
N PHE A 208 -18.52 7.31 12.24
CA PHE A 208 -18.31 6.30 11.20
C PHE A 208 -19.56 5.42 11.04
N HIS A 209 -19.82 5.01 9.80
CA HIS A 209 -20.88 4.08 9.49
C HIS A 209 -20.47 2.63 9.77
N HIS A 210 -19.16 2.35 9.67
CA HIS A 210 -18.51 1.10 10.09
C HIS A 210 -18.93 0.69 11.51
N ARG A 211 -19.16 -0.61 11.71
CA ARG A 211 -19.91 -1.11 12.89
C ARG A 211 -19.08 -1.57 14.07
N GLU A 212 -17.75 -1.53 13.99
CA GLU A 212 -16.87 -1.90 15.11
C GLU A 212 -16.57 -0.70 16.03
N THR A 213 -15.31 -0.50 16.42
CA THR A 213 -14.88 0.62 17.25
C THR A 213 -14.59 1.84 16.38
N ALA A 214 -14.57 3.03 17.00
CA ALA A 214 -14.15 4.25 16.32
C ALA A 214 -12.69 4.17 15.84
N SER A 215 -11.81 3.49 16.58
CA SER A 215 -10.40 3.28 16.20
C SER A 215 -10.27 2.35 14.99
N ASP A 216 -11.03 1.26 14.95
CA ASP A 216 -11.02 0.32 13.83
C ASP A 216 -11.55 0.98 12.54
N ALA A 217 -12.68 1.69 12.65
CA ALA A 217 -13.25 2.45 11.55
C ALA A 217 -12.30 3.53 11.00
N ALA A 218 -11.71 4.33 11.90
CA ALA A 218 -10.71 5.33 11.53
C ALA A 218 -9.45 4.67 10.96
N GLY A 219 -9.04 3.53 11.50
CA GLY A 219 -7.85 2.80 11.10
C GLY A 219 -7.90 2.35 9.65
N HIS A 220 -9.05 1.84 9.20
CA HIS A 220 -9.27 1.53 7.79
C HIS A 220 -9.02 2.73 6.89
N SER A 221 -9.51 3.91 7.29
CA SER A 221 -9.36 5.14 6.54
C SER A 221 -7.94 5.70 6.61
N LYS A 222 -7.27 5.65 7.76
CA LYS A 222 -5.87 6.08 7.96
C LYS A 222 -4.88 5.23 7.16
N THR A 223 -5.15 3.94 7.00
CA THR A 223 -4.35 3.04 6.16
C THR A 223 -4.29 3.48 4.71
N PHE A 224 -5.26 4.25 4.19
CA PHE A 224 -5.17 4.82 2.84
C PHE A 224 -4.11 5.89 2.70
N VAL A 225 -3.92 6.68 3.75
CA VAL A 225 -2.93 7.76 3.78
C VAL A 225 -1.55 7.16 4.00
N ALA A 226 -1.45 6.20 4.93
CA ALA A 226 -0.20 5.54 5.25
C ALA A 226 0.29 4.61 4.13
N GLY A 227 -0.63 3.91 3.48
CA GLY A 227 -0.29 2.74 2.68
C GLY A 227 0.09 1.54 3.54
N THR A 228 0.09 0.36 2.94
CA THR A 228 0.44 -0.91 3.61
C THR A 228 1.77 -1.49 3.14
N GLN A 229 2.47 -0.80 2.21
CA GLN A 229 3.56 -1.38 1.44
C GLN A 229 4.65 -0.36 1.16
N LEU A 230 5.90 -0.80 1.21
CA LEU A 230 7.08 -0.05 0.78
C LEU A 230 7.97 -0.95 -0.07
N ASP A 231 8.41 -0.44 -1.22
CA ASP A 231 9.40 -1.07 -2.08
C ASP A 231 10.70 -0.27 -1.97
N LEU A 232 11.78 -0.90 -1.51
CA LEU A 232 13.08 -0.25 -1.28
C LEU A 232 14.18 -0.98 -2.06
N PRO A 233 15.08 -0.27 -2.75
CA PRO A 233 16.29 -0.89 -3.30
C PRO A 233 17.12 -1.50 -2.18
N VAL A 234 17.87 -2.56 -2.50
CA VAL A 234 18.88 -3.16 -1.63
C VAL A 234 20.22 -2.99 -2.32
N ALA A 235 21.18 -2.38 -1.62
CA ALA A 235 22.54 -2.21 -2.09
C ALA A 235 23.51 -2.51 -0.95
N ASP A 236 24.63 -3.18 -1.26
CA ASP A 236 25.60 -3.64 -0.27
C ASP A 236 24.99 -4.43 0.91
N GLY A 237 23.89 -5.13 0.66
CA GLY A 237 23.20 -5.96 1.66
C GLY A 237 22.38 -5.17 2.69
N ALA A 238 21.99 -3.93 2.37
CA ALA A 238 21.12 -3.11 3.21
C ALA A 238 20.02 -2.42 2.37
N PRO A 239 18.84 -2.14 2.96
CA PRO A 239 17.86 -1.27 2.33
C PRO A 239 18.45 0.13 2.09
N VAL A 240 18.27 0.66 0.89
CA VAL A 240 18.71 2.01 0.53
C VAL A 240 17.74 3.02 1.13
N LEU A 241 18.24 3.81 2.08
CA LEU A 241 17.52 4.87 2.76
C LEU A 241 18.39 6.14 2.80
N GLY A 242 17.75 7.30 2.76
CA GLY A 242 18.42 8.56 3.09
C GLY A 242 18.92 8.55 4.55
N ARG A 243 19.94 9.37 4.85
CA ARG A 243 20.61 9.44 6.17
C ARG A 243 19.61 9.43 7.35
N ASP A 244 18.58 10.26 7.24
CA ASP A 244 17.59 10.45 8.31
C ASP A 244 16.27 9.71 8.05
N GLN A 245 16.13 9.01 6.91
CA GLN A 245 14.91 8.25 6.61
C GLN A 245 14.83 6.98 7.47
N ARG A 246 13.64 6.69 7.97
CA ARG A 246 13.29 5.49 8.72
C ARG A 246 12.05 4.85 8.13
N ILE A 247 11.99 3.53 8.24
CA ILE A 247 10.82 2.71 7.93
C ILE A 247 9.98 2.67 9.20
N VAL A 248 8.81 3.30 9.18
CA VAL A 248 7.96 3.43 10.36
C VAL A 248 6.65 2.70 10.16
N TYR A 249 6.36 1.80 11.09
CA TYR A 249 5.09 1.14 11.25
C TYR A 249 4.12 2.03 12.04
N ALA A 250 2.90 2.20 11.54
CA ALA A 250 1.86 3.01 12.17
C ALA A 250 0.67 2.15 12.60
N GLU A 251 0.33 2.15 13.90
CA GLU A 251 -0.81 1.41 14.45
C GLU A 251 -2.04 2.31 14.68
N PHE A 252 -3.17 1.95 14.09
CA PHE A 252 -4.40 2.74 14.16
C PHE A 252 -5.51 2.08 14.98
N ASP A 253 -5.37 0.82 15.36
CA ASP A 253 -6.38 0.06 16.11
C ASP A 253 -5.75 -0.93 17.12
N GLY A 254 -4.62 -0.53 17.71
CA GLY A 254 -3.96 -1.29 18.77
C GLY A 254 -4.68 -1.18 20.12
N PRO A 255 -4.23 -1.91 21.16
CA PRO A 255 -3.09 -2.82 21.14
C PRO A 255 -3.43 -4.17 20.51
N ARG A 256 -2.58 -4.67 19.61
CA ARG A 256 -2.74 -5.97 18.95
C ARG A 256 -1.36 -6.61 18.69
N PRO A 257 -1.26 -7.94 18.62
CA PRO A 257 -0.09 -8.59 18.04
C PRO A 257 -0.03 -8.25 16.55
N ARG A 258 1.13 -7.77 16.09
CA ARG A 258 1.36 -7.31 14.73
C ARG A 258 2.64 -7.88 14.17
N ASP A 259 2.72 -7.89 12.85
CA ASP A 259 3.93 -8.24 12.14
C ASP A 259 4.12 -7.36 10.90
N ILE A 260 5.39 -7.13 10.57
CA ILE A 260 5.80 -6.73 9.23
C ILE A 260 6.37 -7.95 8.51
N ARG A 261 6.10 -8.03 7.21
CA ARG A 261 6.60 -9.10 6.34
C ARG A 261 7.48 -8.49 5.28
N VAL A 262 8.61 -9.13 5.04
CA VAL A 262 9.60 -8.62 4.09
C VAL A 262 9.99 -9.72 3.13
N ALA A 263 9.78 -9.48 1.84
CA ALA A 263 10.34 -10.28 0.77
C ALA A 263 11.58 -9.57 0.21
N VAL A 264 12.69 -10.28 0.10
CA VAL A 264 13.95 -9.76 -0.46
C VAL A 264 14.23 -10.49 -1.75
N TYR A 265 14.38 -9.73 -2.83
CA TYR A 265 14.60 -10.22 -4.18
C TYR A 265 15.98 -9.80 -4.66
N ALA A 266 16.79 -10.75 -5.10
CA ALA A 266 18.06 -10.45 -5.74
C ALA A 266 17.83 -9.90 -7.16
N ASP A 267 18.75 -9.05 -7.60
CA ASP A 267 18.90 -8.79 -9.02
C ASP A 267 19.30 -10.06 -9.77
N GLY A 268 18.77 -10.21 -10.99
CA GLY A 268 19.19 -11.30 -11.87
C GLY A 268 20.64 -11.11 -12.30
N GLU A 269 21.37 -12.21 -12.54
CA GLU A 269 22.77 -12.16 -12.97
C GLU A 269 22.99 -11.47 -14.34
N GLU A 270 21.93 -11.26 -15.12
CA GLU A 270 21.98 -10.61 -16.43
C GLU A 270 21.62 -9.13 -16.35
N GLY A 271 22.64 -8.28 -16.27
CA GLY A 271 22.53 -6.86 -16.59
C GLY A 271 22.87 -5.93 -15.44
N ARG A 272 24.15 -5.86 -15.08
CA ARG A 272 24.71 -4.64 -14.48
C ARG A 272 24.58 -3.51 -15.50
N THR A 273 23.48 -2.76 -15.46
CA THR A 273 23.44 -1.43 -16.07
C THR A 273 24.29 -0.51 -15.20
N GLU A 274 25.30 0.11 -15.79
CA GLU A 274 26.15 1.11 -15.14
C GLU A 274 25.27 2.21 -14.52
N ASP A 275 25.65 2.69 -13.32
CA ASP A 275 25.00 3.82 -12.68
C ASP A 275 24.94 5.01 -13.63
N VAL A 276 23.75 5.32 -14.14
CA VAL A 276 23.53 6.56 -14.88
C VAL A 276 23.55 7.69 -13.85
N LYS A 277 24.74 8.23 -13.58
CA LYS A 277 24.88 9.50 -12.88
C LYS A 277 24.35 10.61 -13.80
N THR A 278 23.05 10.90 -13.73
CA THR A 278 22.56 12.17 -14.24
C THR A 278 23.04 13.26 -13.30
N GLY A 279 24.06 14.00 -13.74
CA GLY A 279 24.45 15.25 -13.10
C GLY A 279 23.24 16.18 -13.04
N VAL A 280 22.97 16.72 -11.86
CA VAL A 280 22.10 17.89 -11.70
C VAL A 280 22.93 19.14 -11.98
#